data_AF-A0A519IMN7-F1
#
_entry.id   AF-A0A519IMN7-F1
#
_cell.length_a   1.000
_cell.length_b   1.000
_cell.length_c   1.000
_cell.angle_alpha   90.00
_cell.angle_beta   90.00
_cell.angle_gamma   90.00
#
_symmetry.space_group_name_H-M   'P 1'
#
loop_
_entity.id
_entity.type
_entity.pdbx_description
1 polymer ?
#
loop_
_entity_poly.entity_id
_entity_poly.type
_entity_poly.pdbx_seq_one_letter_code
_entity_poly.pdbx_strand_id
1 'polypeptide(L)'
;MRSPRERAFWSVLALVLLAAAVAAWWTADQWLPQAGPWTEQAWRKVTRPGPESLPPGKQPAAGQARSARGSASEPLAPEPRKCVKDGRTIYTDQPCPRGTQELPVDGAVTSLPRAQ
;
A
#
# COMPACT_ATOMS: atom_id res chain seq x y z
N MET A 1 41.15 2.58 31.05
CA MET A 1 40.89 3.85 30.35
C MET A 1 41.41 3.70 28.92
N ARG A 2 40.58 3.91 27.88
CA ARG A 2 41.06 3.83 26.47
C ARG A 2 42.17 4.83 26.22
N SER A 3 43.23 4.41 25.53
CA SER A 3 44.39 5.26 25.25
C SER A 3 44.01 6.42 24.31
N PRO A 4 44.74 7.56 24.33
CA PRO A 4 44.43 8.69 23.45
C PRO A 4 44.47 8.33 21.96
N ARG A 5 45.34 7.41 21.56
CA ARG A 5 45.41 6.87 20.19
C ARG A 5 44.18 6.06 19.80
N GLU A 6 43.70 5.24 20.73
CA GLU A 6 42.50 4.43 20.54
C GLU A 6 41.24 5.30 20.46
N ARG A 7 41.15 6.36 21.27
CA ARG A 7 40.07 7.35 21.16
C ARG A 7 40.08 8.06 19.81
N ALA A 8 41.26 8.48 19.32
CA ALA A 8 41.38 9.11 18.01
C ALA A 8 40.95 8.15 16.88
N PHE A 9 41.35 6.88 16.95
CA PHE A 9 40.90 5.86 16.00
C PHE A 9 39.38 5.70 16.02
N TRP A 10 38.76 5.58 17.20
CA TRP A 10 37.31 5.48 17.32
C TRP A 10 36.57 6.73 16.83
N SER A 11 37.11 7.92 17.09
CA SER A 11 36.54 9.18 16.58
C SER A 11 36.59 9.23 15.06
N VAL A 12 37.73 8.87 14.45
CA VAL A 12 37.85 8.81 12.99
C VAL A 12 36.90 7.76 12.41
N LEU A 13 36.82 6.58 13.01
CA LEU A 13 35.90 5.53 12.57
C LEU A 13 34.44 5.98 12.66
N ALA A 14 34.04 6.61 13.78
CA ALA A 14 32.69 7.16 13.93
C ALA A 14 32.38 8.22 12.88
N LEU A 15 33.36 9.09 12.56
CA LEU A 15 33.20 10.12 11.56
C LEU A 15 33.07 9.55 10.14
N VAL A 16 33.83 8.50 9.82
CA VAL A 16 33.72 7.75 8.56
C VAL A 16 32.34 7.07 8.46
N LEU A 17 31.86 6.44 9.53
CA LEU A 17 30.54 5.80 9.54
C LEU A 17 29.41 6.83 9.39
N LEU A 18 29.51 7.98 10.03
CA LEU A 18 28.56 9.09 9.87
C LEU A 18 28.54 9.60 8.43
N ALA A 19 29.72 9.83 7.83
CA ALA A 19 29.82 10.27 6.44
C ALA A 19 29.20 9.24 5.48
N ALA A 20 29.46 7.96 5.69
CA ALA A 20 28.86 6.87 4.90
C ALA A 20 27.32 6.82 5.06
N ALA A 21 26.81 7.00 6.28
CA ALA A 21 25.37 7.02 6.53
C ALA A 21 24.68 8.20 5.84
N VAL A 22 25.29 9.40 5.86
CA VAL A 22 24.77 10.58 5.16
C VAL A 22 24.77 10.36 3.65
N ALA A 23 25.83 9.78 3.09
CA ALA A 23 25.90 9.46 1.66
C ALA A 23 24.82 8.43 1.27
N ALA A 24 24.63 7.39 2.08
CA ALA A 24 23.58 6.40 1.86
C ALA A 24 22.18 7.02 1.91
N TRP A 25 21.94 7.91 2.89
CA TRP A 25 20.69 8.66 2.99
C TRP A 25 20.43 9.54 1.78
N TRP A 26 21.46 10.23 1.27
CA TRP A 26 21.33 11.05 0.06
C TRP A 26 20.91 10.21 -1.16
N THR A 27 21.36 8.97 -1.25
CA THR A 27 20.93 8.04 -2.30
C THR A 27 19.60 7.34 -2.03
N ALA A 28 18.94 7.58 -0.89
CA ALA A 28 17.75 6.84 -0.49
C ALA A 28 16.62 6.95 -1.53
N ASP A 29 16.42 8.11 -2.14
CA ASP A 29 15.39 8.34 -3.18
C ASP A 29 15.53 7.41 -4.39
N GLN A 30 16.73 6.94 -4.70
CA GLN A 30 16.95 6.00 -5.81
C GLN A 30 16.48 4.58 -5.48
N TRP A 31 16.48 4.20 -4.20
CA TRP A 31 16.14 2.85 -3.74
C TRP A 31 14.75 2.76 -3.12
N LEU A 32 14.14 3.89 -2.75
CA LEU A 32 12.77 3.97 -2.22
C LEU A 32 11.73 3.29 -3.13
N PRO A 33 11.75 3.41 -4.48
CA PRO A 33 10.79 2.72 -5.34
C PRO A 33 10.88 1.19 -5.25
N GLN A 34 12.10 0.66 -5.08
CA GLN A 34 12.36 -0.77 -4.98
C GLN A 34 12.13 -1.29 -3.55
N ALA A 35 12.41 -0.46 -2.55
CA ALA A 35 12.32 -0.81 -1.13
C ALA A 35 10.90 -0.63 -0.57
N GLY A 36 10.08 0.24 -1.16
CA GLY A 36 8.69 0.54 -0.77
C GLY A 36 7.88 -0.69 -0.35
N PRO A 37 7.66 -1.69 -1.23
CA PRO A 37 6.82 -2.85 -0.90
C PRO A 37 7.36 -3.70 0.26
N TRP A 38 8.68 -3.87 0.37
CA TRP A 38 9.28 -4.59 1.50
C TRP A 38 9.22 -3.78 2.80
N THR A 39 9.47 -2.46 2.73
CA THR A 39 9.38 -1.58 3.91
C THR A 39 7.96 -1.51 4.46
N GLU A 40 6.95 -1.46 3.60
CA GLU A 40 5.54 -1.45 4.03
C GLU A 40 5.13 -2.76 4.69
N GLN A 41 5.60 -3.90 4.18
CA GLN A 41 5.37 -5.20 4.80
C GLN A 41 6.10 -5.32 6.15
N ALA A 42 7.35 -4.88 6.24
CA ALA A 42 8.11 -4.85 7.50
C ALA A 42 7.45 -3.92 8.52
N TRP A 43 7.01 -2.73 8.08
CA TRP A 43 6.32 -1.77 8.92
C TRP A 43 4.99 -2.29 9.42
N ARG A 44 4.20 -2.96 8.55
CA ARG A 44 2.97 -3.64 8.95
C ARG A 44 3.24 -4.72 10.00
N LYS A 45 4.30 -5.54 9.86
CA LYS A 45 4.66 -6.54 10.88
C LYS A 45 5.01 -5.92 12.24
N VAL A 46 5.66 -4.76 12.26
CA VAL A 46 6.05 -4.05 13.50
C VAL A 46 4.88 -3.30 14.13
N THR A 47 4.07 -2.63 13.32
CA THR A 47 2.99 -1.74 13.80
C THR A 47 1.65 -2.43 13.96
N ARG A 48 1.44 -3.57 13.30
CA ARG A 48 0.22 -4.37 13.40
C ARG A 48 0.58 -5.86 13.42
N PRO A 49 0.58 -6.51 14.60
CA PRO A 49 0.67 -7.95 14.66
C PRO A 49 -0.44 -8.56 13.79
N GLY A 50 -0.05 -9.21 12.69
CA GLY A 50 -0.99 -9.82 11.75
C GLY A 50 -1.70 -11.02 12.37
N PRO A 51 -2.68 -11.63 11.69
CA PRO A 51 -3.35 -12.84 12.16
C PRO A 51 -2.39 -14.00 12.49
N GLU A 52 -1.17 -13.98 11.96
CA GLU A 52 -0.06 -14.89 12.29
C GLU A 52 0.40 -14.82 13.76
N SER A 53 0.15 -13.70 14.46
CA SER A 53 0.43 -13.54 15.89
C SER A 53 -0.72 -14.00 16.79
N LEU A 54 -1.82 -14.50 16.20
CA LEU A 54 -2.93 -15.06 16.98
C LEU A 54 -2.54 -16.44 17.50
N PRO A 55 -2.99 -16.79 18.72
CA PRO A 55 -2.78 -18.13 19.28
C PRO A 55 -3.34 -19.22 18.34
N PRO A 56 -2.77 -20.44 18.35
CA PRO A 56 -3.00 -21.52 17.37
C PRO A 56 -4.43 -22.10 17.29
N GLY A 57 -5.44 -21.42 17.85
CA GLY A 57 -6.86 -21.72 17.69
C GLY A 57 -7.71 -20.54 17.19
N LYS A 58 -7.10 -19.37 16.93
CA LYS A 58 -7.79 -18.17 16.40
C LYS A 58 -7.19 -17.64 15.10
N GLN A 59 -6.19 -18.35 14.56
CA GLN A 59 -5.65 -18.05 13.23
C GLN A 59 -6.74 -18.34 12.19
N PRO A 60 -7.17 -17.38 11.34
CA PRO A 60 -7.97 -17.72 10.18
C PRO A 60 -7.16 -18.71 9.35
N ALA A 61 -7.77 -19.83 8.98
CA ALA A 61 -7.09 -20.95 8.34
C ALA A 61 -6.18 -20.46 7.19
N ALA A 62 -4.87 -20.60 7.39
CA ALA A 62 -3.84 -20.38 6.37
C ALA A 62 -3.99 -21.47 5.30
N GLY A 63 -4.99 -21.30 4.42
CA GLY A 63 -5.41 -22.30 3.44
C GLY A 63 -6.38 -21.80 2.37
N GLN A 64 -6.95 -20.60 2.50
CA GLN A 64 -7.80 -20.00 1.47
C GLN A 64 -7.18 -18.72 0.88
N ALA A 65 -5.92 -18.83 0.45
CA ALA A 65 -5.35 -17.93 -0.55
C ALA A 65 -5.10 -18.67 -1.88
N ARG A 66 -5.98 -19.63 -2.19
CA ARG A 66 -6.12 -20.20 -3.53
C ARG A 66 -7.52 -19.92 -4.01
N SER A 67 -7.64 -18.90 -4.87
CA SER A 67 -8.69 -18.79 -5.87
C SER A 67 -10.10 -19.16 -5.39
N ALA A 68 -10.74 -18.29 -4.63
CA ALA A 68 -12.21 -18.24 -4.58
C ALA A 68 -12.74 -17.61 -5.89
N ARG A 69 -12.40 -18.22 -7.03
CA ARG A 69 -13.29 -18.24 -8.20
C ARG A 69 -14.21 -19.43 -7.95
N GLY A 70 -15.36 -19.19 -7.34
CA GLY A 70 -16.32 -20.27 -7.10
C GLY A 70 -17.33 -19.96 -6.01
N SER A 71 -18.39 -19.27 -6.40
CA SER A 71 -19.73 -19.34 -5.80
C SER A 71 -19.87 -18.96 -4.33
N ALA A 72 -19.54 -17.71 -4.00
CA ALA A 72 -20.54 -16.91 -3.30
C ALA A 72 -21.20 -16.05 -4.38
N SER A 73 -22.51 -15.84 -4.30
CA SER A 73 -23.19 -14.84 -5.11
C SER A 73 -22.67 -13.46 -4.70
N GLU A 74 -21.46 -13.12 -5.12
CA GLU A 74 -20.98 -11.75 -5.12
C GLU A 74 -21.94 -11.01 -6.04
N PRO A 75 -22.67 -9.99 -5.56
CA PRO A 75 -23.36 -9.10 -6.48
C PRO A 75 -22.29 -8.65 -7.46
N LEU A 76 -22.50 -8.86 -8.76
CA LEU A 76 -21.66 -8.23 -9.78
C LEU A 76 -21.51 -6.78 -9.34
N ALA A 77 -20.32 -6.38 -8.90
CA ALA A 77 -20.07 -5.01 -8.51
C ALA A 77 -20.50 -4.19 -9.73
N PRO A 78 -21.49 -3.28 -9.60
CA PRO A 78 -22.04 -2.62 -10.76
C PRO A 78 -20.88 -1.91 -11.46
N GLU A 79 -20.64 -2.25 -12.73
CA GLU A 79 -19.57 -1.59 -13.46
C GLU A 79 -19.81 -0.09 -13.43
N PRO A 80 -18.81 0.72 -13.03
CA PRO A 80 -18.98 2.15 -12.95
C PRO A 80 -19.34 2.70 -14.32
N ARG A 81 -20.42 3.46 -14.38
CA ARG A 81 -20.97 4.08 -15.59
C ARG A 81 -20.73 5.57 -15.55
N LYS A 82 -20.53 6.15 -16.74
CA LYS A 82 -20.45 7.59 -16.93
C LYS A 82 -21.75 8.07 -17.57
N CYS A 83 -22.55 8.84 -16.83
CA CYS A 83 -23.74 9.48 -17.36
C CYS A 83 -23.43 10.92 -17.74
N VAL A 84 -23.64 11.28 -19.01
CA VAL A 84 -23.43 12.63 -19.55
C VAL A 84 -24.77 13.28 -19.88
N LYS A 85 -25.04 14.46 -19.31
CA LYS A 85 -26.24 15.25 -19.55
C LYS A 85 -25.92 16.73 -19.51
N ASP A 86 -26.27 17.50 -20.55
CA ASP A 86 -26.12 18.97 -20.58
C ASP A 86 -24.70 19.45 -20.19
N GLY A 87 -23.67 18.72 -20.64
CA GLY A 87 -22.26 19.00 -20.31
C GLY A 87 -21.83 18.58 -18.90
N ARG A 88 -22.75 18.10 -18.04
CA ARG A 88 -22.44 17.54 -16.73
C ARG A 88 -22.17 16.04 -16.85
N THR A 89 -21.06 15.60 -16.26
CA THR A 89 -20.68 14.19 -16.15
C THR A 89 -20.90 13.71 -14.72
N ILE A 90 -21.59 12.59 -14.55
CA ILE A 90 -21.80 11.91 -13.28
C ILE A 90 -21.27 10.49 -13.40
N TYR A 91 -20.42 10.08 -12.46
CA TYR A 91 -19.96 8.71 -12.34
C TYR A 91 -20.82 8.00 -11.31
N THR A 92 -21.45 6.89 -11.69
CA THR A 92 -22.38 6.16 -10.84
C THR A 92 -22.36 4.68 -11.14
N ASP A 93 -22.69 3.89 -10.13
CA ASP A 93 -22.97 2.47 -10.16
C ASP A 93 -24.44 2.15 -10.46
N GLN A 94 -25.32 3.17 -10.47
CA GLN A 94 -26.74 3.03 -10.79
C GLN A 94 -27.01 3.28 -12.29
N PRO A 95 -28.13 2.76 -12.85
CA PRO A 95 -28.52 3.05 -14.22
C PRO A 95 -28.65 4.55 -14.47
N CYS A 96 -28.15 5.00 -15.62
CA CYS A 96 -28.24 6.40 -15.97
C CYS A 96 -29.71 6.86 -16.12
N PRO A 97 -30.05 8.07 -15.66
CA PRO A 97 -31.41 8.58 -15.79
C PRO A 97 -31.81 8.76 -17.27
N ARG A 98 -33.11 8.72 -17.58
CA ARG A 98 -33.58 8.86 -18.97
C ARG A 98 -33.14 10.21 -19.56
N GLY A 99 -32.68 10.17 -20.81
CA GLY A 99 -32.20 11.35 -21.54
C GLY A 99 -30.74 11.72 -21.27
N THR A 100 -29.94 10.82 -20.71
CA THR A 100 -28.49 10.98 -20.58
C THR A 100 -27.75 9.97 -21.45
N GLN A 101 -26.59 10.36 -21.97
CA GLN A 101 -25.72 9.45 -22.71
C GLN A 101 -24.88 8.65 -21.72
N GLU A 102 -24.98 7.32 -21.78
CA GLU A 102 -24.16 6.41 -21.01
C GLU A 102 -22.87 6.09 -21.76
N LEU A 103 -21.73 6.22 -21.10
CA LEU A 103 -20.43 5.78 -21.59
C LEU A 103 -19.78 4.81 -20.60
N PRO A 104 -19.02 3.81 -21.10
CA PRO A 104 -18.17 3.01 -20.24
C PRO A 104 -17.09 3.90 -19.60
N VAL A 105 -16.65 3.50 -18.42
CA VAL A 105 -15.55 4.15 -17.73
C VAL A 105 -14.26 3.41 -18.08
N ASP A 106 -13.37 4.05 -18.85
CA ASP A 106 -12.10 3.45 -19.24
C ASP A 106 -11.11 3.44 -18.05
N GLY A 107 -10.59 2.25 -17.72
CA GLY A 107 -9.52 2.07 -16.72
C GLY A 107 -9.98 1.57 -15.35
N ALA A 108 -9.01 1.31 -14.47
CA ALA A 108 -9.27 0.89 -13.10
C ALA A 108 -9.74 2.08 -12.25
N VAL A 109 -11.01 2.11 -11.88
CA VAL A 109 -11.58 3.15 -11.01
C VAL A 109 -11.78 2.61 -9.61
N THR A 110 -11.24 3.32 -8.61
CA THR A 110 -11.45 3.03 -7.20
C THR A 110 -12.54 3.95 -6.65
N SER A 111 -13.66 3.38 -6.19
CA SER A 111 -14.67 4.12 -5.44
C SER A 111 -14.28 4.19 -3.97
N LEU A 112 -14.24 5.40 -3.41
CA LEU A 112 -14.04 5.61 -1.97
C LEU A 112 -15.41 5.78 -1.30
N PRO A 113 -15.66 5.12 -0.15
CA PRO A 113 -16.90 5.32 0.59
C PRO A 113 -16.99 6.77 1.06
N ARG A 114 -18.19 7.36 1.01
CA ARG A 114 -18.40 8.67 1.64
C ARG A 114 -18.26 8.51 3.15
N ALA A 115 -17.48 9.39 3.77
CA ALA A 115 -17.54 9.59 5.21
C ALA A 115 -18.98 9.97 5.57
N GLN A 116 -19.57 9.20 6.49
CA GLN A 116 -20.89 9.48 7.05
C GLN A 116 -20.82 10.68 7.98
#